data_AF-A0A1J6W4Z9-F1
#
_entry.id   AF-A0A1J6W4Z9-F1
#
_cell.length_a   1.000
_cell.length_b   1.000
_cell.length_c   1.000
_cell.angle_alpha   90.00
_cell.angle_beta   90.00
_cell.angle_gamma   90.00
#
_symmetry.space_group_name_H-M   'P 1'
#
loop_
_entity.id
_entity.type
_entity.pdbx_description
1 polymer ?
#
loop_
_entity_poly.entity_id
_entity_poly.type
_entity_poly.pdbx_seq_one_letter_code
_entity_poly.pdbx_strand_id
1 'polypeptide(L)'
;MAKKVGYYSVLSHLWIQWIMLGGILLNTFMVYPNIFHNVPETLESSMDWMQIASPHTYFPPLGFVSILTGVLAGIFVWKVKPARKWVLFSLLAIILEGAASIVFEWPRNEIMFIKGADVHSVEFLKQTVKEFKIVHWFRVMCNIFGSLFIFIGFIKFDRFMTAKKINQSEVSK
;
A
#
# COMPACT_ATOMS: atom_id res chain seq x y z
N MET A 1 18.84 21.37 9.22
CA MET A 1 18.22 20.18 9.85
C MET A 1 16.89 19.81 9.19
N ALA A 2 15.87 20.68 9.22
CA ALA A 2 14.52 20.38 8.67
C ALA A 2 14.48 19.87 7.22
N LYS A 3 15.35 20.37 6.32
CA LYS A 3 15.39 19.89 4.93
C LYS A 3 15.92 18.46 4.79
N LYS A 4 16.92 18.08 5.61
CA LYS A 4 17.45 16.70 5.65
C LYS A 4 16.38 15.77 6.18
N VAL A 5 15.70 16.16 7.27
CA VAL A 5 14.57 15.41 7.83
C VAL A 5 13.46 15.22 6.79
N GLY A 6 13.09 16.27 6.06
CA GLY A 6 12.11 16.15 4.99
C GLY A 6 12.54 15.20 3.88
N TYR A 7 13.80 15.25 3.46
CA TYR A 7 14.34 14.34 2.44
C TYR A 7 14.19 12.88 2.87
N TYR A 8 14.68 12.55 4.06
CA TYR A 8 14.56 11.20 4.60
C TYR A 8 13.11 10.79 4.82
N SER A 9 12.23 11.70 5.23
CA SER A 9 10.81 11.41 5.39
C SER A 9 10.13 11.03 4.06
N VAL A 10 10.42 11.76 2.98
CA VAL A 10 9.88 11.45 1.64
C VAL A 10 10.47 10.15 1.12
N LEU A 11 11.77 9.93 1.32
CA LEU A 11 12.47 8.69 0.94
C LEU A 11 11.91 7.48 1.70
N SER A 12 11.65 7.60 3.00
CA SER A 12 11.03 6.55 3.80
C SER A 12 9.64 6.21 3.28
N HIS A 13 8.80 7.22 2.98
CA HIS A 13 7.47 6.97 2.42
C HIS A 13 7.54 6.29 1.05
N LEU A 14 8.49 6.69 0.18
CA LEU A 14 8.74 6.05 -1.12
C LEU A 14 9.03 4.56 -0.96
N TRP A 15 9.99 4.21 -0.09
CA TRP A 15 10.38 2.82 0.14
C TRP A 15 9.23 1.99 0.70
N ILE A 16 8.50 2.51 1.69
CA ILE A 16 7.35 1.80 2.26
C ILE A 16 6.26 1.59 1.19
N GLN A 17 5.99 2.58 0.33
CA GLN A 17 5.05 2.40 -0.78
C GLN A 17 5.49 1.32 -1.76
N TRP A 18 6.78 1.28 -2.12
CA TRP A 18 7.28 0.24 -3.02
C TRP A 18 7.26 -1.16 -2.40
N ILE A 19 7.48 -1.27 -1.09
CA ILE A 19 7.30 -2.53 -0.36
C ILE A 19 5.83 -2.96 -0.39
N MET A 20 4.90 -2.04 -0.14
CA MET A 20 3.45 -2.30 -0.23
C MET A 20 3.04 -2.72 -1.63
N LEU A 21 3.53 -2.03 -2.67
CA LEU A 21 3.31 -2.40 -4.07
C LEU A 21 3.87 -3.79 -4.38
N GLY A 22 5.09 -4.10 -3.96
CA GLY A 22 5.66 -5.44 -4.13
C GLY A 22 4.81 -6.51 -3.45
N GLY A 23 4.40 -6.26 -2.21
CA GLY A 23 3.54 -7.17 -1.44
C GLY A 23 2.18 -7.42 -2.09
N ILE A 24 1.51 -6.36 -2.55
CA ILE A 24 0.19 -6.52 -3.18
C ILE A 24 0.30 -7.22 -4.54
N LEU A 25 1.35 -6.98 -5.33
CA LEU A 25 1.56 -7.68 -6.59
C LEU A 25 1.89 -9.16 -6.34
N LEU A 26 2.70 -9.47 -5.34
CA LEU A 26 2.98 -10.85 -4.92
C LEU A 26 1.69 -11.56 -4.51
N ASN A 27 0.82 -10.91 -3.73
CA ASN A 27 -0.49 -11.49 -3.40
C ASN A 27 -1.33 -11.73 -4.65
N THR A 28 -1.36 -10.75 -5.56
CA THR A 28 -2.21 -10.78 -6.76
C THR A 28 -1.82 -11.89 -7.73
N PHE A 29 -0.52 -12.07 -7.98
CA PHE A 29 -0.03 -12.94 -9.03
C PHE A 29 0.49 -14.29 -8.54
N MET A 30 0.84 -14.41 -7.26
CA MET A 30 1.38 -15.64 -6.71
C MET A 30 0.46 -16.25 -5.64
N VAL A 31 0.01 -15.48 -4.65
CA VAL A 31 -0.72 -16.05 -3.50
C VAL A 31 -2.19 -16.33 -3.85
N TYR A 32 -2.95 -15.32 -4.25
CA TYR A 32 -4.39 -15.41 -4.50
C TYR A 32 -4.80 -16.36 -5.63
N PRO A 33 -4.02 -16.55 -6.71
CA PRO A 33 -4.31 -17.60 -7.68
C PRO A 33 -4.33 -18.99 -7.04
N ASN A 34 -3.41 -19.28 -6.12
CA ASN A 34 -3.36 -20.56 -5.42
C ASN A 34 -4.49 -20.69 -4.37
N ILE A 35 -4.74 -19.63 -3.59
CA ILE A 35 -5.79 -19.63 -2.56
C ILE A 35 -7.19 -19.81 -3.19
N PHE A 36 -7.45 -19.17 -4.34
CA PHE A 36 -8.80 -19.09 -4.92
C PHE A 36 -9.04 -20.05 -6.10
N HIS A 37 -8.14 -21.00 -6.37
CA HIS A 37 -8.24 -21.89 -7.52
C HIS A 37 -9.40 -22.89 -7.40
N ASN A 38 -9.60 -23.51 -6.24
CA ASN A 38 -10.64 -24.53 -6.03
C ASN A 38 -11.34 -24.39 -4.68
N VAL A 39 -12.22 -23.39 -4.58
CA VAL A 39 -13.01 -23.11 -3.38
C VAL A 39 -14.12 -24.15 -3.19
N PRO A 40 -14.29 -24.73 -1.98
CA PRO A 40 -13.69 -24.31 -0.69
C PRO A 40 -12.36 -24.98 -0.31
N GLU A 41 -12.00 -26.10 -0.93
CA GLU A 41 -10.86 -26.95 -0.54
C GLU A 41 -9.53 -26.19 -0.43
N THR A 42 -9.28 -25.25 -1.35
CA THR A 42 -8.05 -24.44 -1.31
C THR A 42 -8.07 -23.37 -0.22
N LEU A 43 -9.23 -22.95 0.29
CA LEU A 43 -9.29 -22.02 1.42
C LEU A 43 -8.82 -22.69 2.71
N GLU A 44 -9.33 -23.90 2.98
CA GLU A 44 -8.93 -24.71 4.14
C GLU A 44 -7.43 -25.04 4.09
N SER A 45 -6.96 -25.57 2.96
CA SER A 45 -5.53 -25.87 2.76
C SER A 45 -4.63 -24.63 2.93
N SER A 46 -5.13 -23.45 2.53
CA SER A 46 -4.40 -22.19 2.70
C SER A 46 -4.31 -21.75 4.15
N MET A 47 -5.33 -22.02 4.96
CA MET A 47 -5.30 -21.75 6.40
C MET A 47 -4.29 -22.66 7.12
N ASP A 48 -4.24 -23.93 6.77
CA ASP A 48 -3.25 -24.87 7.30
C ASP A 48 -1.82 -24.42 6.97
N TRP A 49 -1.59 -23.93 5.75
CA TRP A 49 -0.30 -23.39 5.33
C TRP A 49 0.06 -22.08 6.06
N MET A 50 -0.92 -21.20 6.32
CA MET A 50 -0.72 -19.88 6.95
C MET A 50 -0.95 -19.85 8.47
N GLN A 51 -0.89 -21.00 9.14
CA GLN A 51 -1.21 -21.11 10.57
C GLN A 51 -0.32 -20.24 11.49
N ILE A 52 0.94 -19.98 11.11
CA ILE A 52 1.87 -19.16 11.91
C ILE A 52 1.78 -17.68 11.51
N ALA A 53 1.80 -17.42 10.21
CA ALA A 53 1.77 -16.07 9.67
C ALA A 53 1.02 -16.04 8.36
N SER A 54 0.17 -15.04 8.21
CA SER A 54 -0.64 -14.82 7.01
C SER A 54 -0.44 -13.39 6.52
N PRO A 55 -0.96 -13.02 5.34
CA PRO A 55 -1.03 -11.62 4.92
C PRO A 55 -1.55 -10.69 6.01
N HIS A 56 -2.52 -11.13 6.83
CA HIS A 56 -3.05 -10.33 7.93
C HIS A 56 -2.02 -10.03 9.03
N THR A 57 -0.99 -10.85 9.20
CA THR A 57 0.11 -10.58 10.16
C THR A 57 1.00 -9.43 9.69
N TYR A 58 1.18 -9.25 8.38
CA TYR A 58 2.15 -8.32 7.80
C TYR A 58 1.54 -7.01 7.28
N PHE A 59 0.41 -7.07 6.57
CA PHE A 59 -0.13 -5.91 5.86
C PHE A 59 -0.72 -4.83 6.77
N PRO A 60 -1.48 -5.13 7.85
CA PRO A 60 -2.00 -4.09 8.74
C PRO A 60 -0.91 -3.18 9.36
N PRO A 61 0.17 -3.70 9.97
CA PRO A 61 1.21 -2.83 10.51
C PRO A 61 1.95 -2.06 9.41
N LEU A 62 2.22 -2.68 8.25
CA LEU A 62 2.84 -1.98 7.11
C LEU A 62 1.92 -0.89 6.54
N GLY A 63 0.61 -1.15 6.45
CA GLY A 63 -0.40 -0.18 6.06
C GLY A 63 -0.42 1.02 7.00
N PHE A 64 -0.40 0.79 8.32
CA PHE A 64 -0.28 1.88 9.30
C PHE A 64 1.01 2.69 9.11
N VAL A 65 2.16 2.03 8.97
CA VAL A 65 3.46 2.69 8.73
C VAL A 65 3.45 3.47 7.43
N SER A 66 2.78 2.99 6.39
CA SER A 66 2.66 3.67 5.09
C SER A 66 1.88 4.99 5.21
N ILE A 67 0.80 5.01 5.98
CA ILE A 67 0.03 6.23 6.25
C ILE A 67 0.86 7.19 7.11
N LEU A 68 1.49 6.70 8.18
CA LEU A 68 2.31 7.51 9.08
C LEU A 68 3.46 8.20 8.34
N THR A 69 4.23 7.43 7.57
CA THR A 69 5.33 7.97 6.75
C THR A 69 4.82 8.94 5.69
N GLY A 70 3.65 8.70 5.10
CA GLY A 70 3.02 9.60 4.14
C GLY A 70 2.59 10.94 4.75
N VAL A 71 2.01 10.92 5.96
CA VAL A 71 1.66 12.14 6.72
C VAL A 71 2.92 12.94 7.04
N LEU A 72 3.95 12.29 7.58
CA LEU A 72 5.23 12.97 7.88
C LEU A 72 5.85 13.57 6.61
N ALA A 73 5.88 12.81 5.51
CA ALA A 73 6.38 13.29 4.22
C ALA A 73 5.59 14.51 3.74
N GLY A 74 4.25 14.47 3.83
CA GLY A 74 3.36 15.57 3.50
C GLY A 74 3.62 16.84 4.30
N ILE A 75 3.81 16.71 5.61
CA ILE A 75 4.15 17.83 6.51
C ILE A 75 5.49 18.46 6.12
N PHE A 76 6.54 17.65 5.97
CA PHE A 76 7.88 18.18 5.72
C PHE A 76 8.07 18.71 4.29
N VAL A 77 7.35 18.17 3.31
CA VAL A 77 7.43 18.63 1.91
C VAL A 77 6.50 19.83 1.63
N TRP A 78 5.66 20.24 2.58
CA TRP A 78 4.57 21.20 2.34
C TRP A 78 5.01 22.52 1.66
N LYS A 79 6.19 23.03 2.05
CA LYS A 79 6.77 24.27 1.49
C LYS A 79 7.42 24.08 0.11
N VAL A 80 7.56 22.85 -0.37
CA VAL A 80 8.18 22.51 -1.67
C VAL A 80 7.07 22.35 -2.72
N LYS A 81 6.68 23.47 -3.33
CA LYS A 81 5.58 23.53 -4.31
C LYS A 81 5.65 22.48 -5.43
N PRO A 82 6.83 22.18 -6.03
CA PRO A 82 6.92 21.18 -7.10
C PRO A 82 6.61 19.74 -6.68
N ALA A 83 6.77 19.41 -5.38
CA ALA A 83 6.65 18.06 -4.86
C ALA A 83 5.37 17.82 -4.06
N ARG A 84 4.85 18.85 -3.36
CA ARG A 84 3.77 18.69 -2.37
C ARG A 84 2.52 17.98 -2.89
N LYS A 85 2.05 18.31 -4.11
CA LYS A 85 0.82 17.72 -4.66
C LYS A 85 0.99 16.23 -4.92
N TRP A 86 2.15 15.81 -5.40
CA TRP A 86 2.47 14.42 -5.68
C TRP A 86 2.53 13.57 -4.40
N VAL A 87 3.16 14.10 -3.34
CA VAL A 87 3.18 13.41 -2.03
C VAL A 87 1.78 13.32 -1.44
N LEU A 88 0.95 14.37 -1.56
CA LEU A 88 -0.46 14.33 -1.12
C LEU A 88 -1.30 13.32 -1.90
N PHE A 89 -1.12 13.21 -3.22
CA PHE A 89 -1.83 12.21 -4.01
C PHE A 89 -1.40 10.78 -3.65
N SER A 90 -0.12 10.56 -3.34
CA SER A 90 0.33 9.28 -2.78
C SER A 90 -0.34 8.96 -1.45
N LEU A 91 -0.36 9.93 -0.53
CA LEU A 91 -1.02 9.78 0.78
C LEU A 91 -2.52 9.48 0.62
N LEU A 92 -3.21 10.16 -0.29
CA LEU A 92 -4.62 9.91 -0.55
C LEU A 92 -4.84 8.50 -1.10
N ALA A 93 -4.00 8.05 -2.04
CA ALA A 93 -4.10 6.72 -2.61
C ALA A 93 -3.97 5.63 -1.55
N ILE A 94 -3.03 5.76 -0.60
CA ILE A 94 -2.85 4.78 0.46
C ILE A 94 -3.95 4.82 1.53
N ILE A 95 -4.52 5.99 1.81
CA ILE A 95 -5.71 6.09 2.68
C ILE A 95 -6.91 5.39 2.05
N LEU A 96 -7.14 5.59 0.74
CA LEU A 96 -8.23 4.94 0.02
C LEU A 96 -8.05 3.42 -0.05
N GLU A 97 -6.82 2.96 -0.27
CA GLU A 97 -6.45 1.55 -0.23
C GLU A 97 -6.73 0.93 1.14
N GLY A 98 -6.24 1.56 2.21
CA GLY A 98 -6.44 1.07 3.58
C GLY A 98 -7.91 1.07 3.98
N ALA A 99 -8.67 2.10 3.59
CA ALA A 99 -10.10 2.17 3.82
C ALA A 99 -10.84 1.03 3.10
N ALA A 100 -10.52 0.77 1.82
CA ALA A 100 -11.09 -0.35 1.08
C ALA A 100 -10.74 -1.71 1.72
N SER A 101 -9.52 -1.86 2.25
CA SER A 101 -9.11 -3.07 2.97
C SER A 101 -9.96 -3.29 4.23
N ILE A 102 -10.03 -2.29 5.12
CA ILE A 102 -10.71 -2.42 6.41
C ILE A 102 -12.22 -2.56 6.23
N VAL A 103 -12.83 -1.72 5.40
CA VAL A 103 -14.30 -1.64 5.27
C VAL A 103 -14.85 -2.82 4.48
N PHE A 104 -14.11 -3.32 3.48
CA PHE A 104 -14.63 -4.33 2.57
C PHE A 104 -13.93 -5.68 2.70
N GLU A 105 -12.61 -5.72 2.58
CA GLU A 105 -11.89 -6.99 2.50
C GLU A 105 -11.82 -7.73 3.83
N TRP A 106 -11.65 -7.04 4.96
CA TRP A 106 -11.57 -7.71 6.27
C TRP A 106 -12.84 -8.52 6.57
N PRO A 107 -14.07 -8.00 6.37
CA PRO A 107 -15.28 -8.80 6.47
C PRO A 107 -15.32 -10.01 5.52
N ARG A 108 -14.82 -9.87 4.28
CA ARG A 108 -14.79 -10.99 3.32
C ARG A 108 -13.78 -12.05 3.73
N ASN A 109 -12.64 -11.64 4.28
CA ASN A 109 -11.65 -12.57 4.83
C ASN A 109 -12.21 -13.36 6.01
N GLU A 110 -13.01 -12.74 6.89
CA GLU A 110 -13.70 -13.46 7.98
C GLU A 110 -14.68 -14.50 7.42
N ILE A 111 -15.47 -14.14 6.39
CA ILE A 111 -16.37 -15.08 5.71
C ILE A 111 -15.59 -16.26 5.11
N MET A 112 -14.50 -15.98 4.38
CA MET A 112 -13.75 -17.01 3.63
C MET A 112 -12.84 -17.87 4.50
N PHE A 113 -12.15 -17.28 5.49
CA PHE A 113 -11.04 -17.91 6.21
C PHE A 113 -11.28 -18.08 7.71
N ILE A 114 -12.43 -17.67 8.24
CA ILE A 114 -12.76 -17.92 9.66
C ILE A 114 -14.04 -18.74 9.75
N LYS A 115 -15.09 -18.34 9.01
CA LYS A 115 -16.37 -19.06 8.98
C LYS A 115 -16.37 -20.19 7.95
N GLY A 116 -15.82 -19.94 6.77
CA GLY A 116 -15.59 -20.95 5.75
C GLY A 116 -16.83 -21.77 5.39
N ALA A 117 -16.60 -23.04 5.03
CA ALA A 117 -17.65 -23.99 4.64
C ALA A 117 -18.49 -24.51 5.81
N ASP A 118 -18.04 -24.32 7.05
CA ASP A 118 -18.78 -24.72 8.26
C ASP A 118 -20.09 -23.93 8.43
N VAL A 119 -20.12 -22.70 7.91
CA VAL A 119 -21.26 -21.77 8.06
C VAL A 119 -21.88 -21.40 6.71
N HIS A 120 -21.11 -21.41 5.62
CA HIS A 120 -21.54 -20.89 4.33
C HIS A 120 -21.50 -21.93 3.21
N SER A 121 -22.46 -21.83 2.27
CA SER A 121 -22.45 -22.70 1.09
C SER A 121 -21.28 -22.39 0.16
N VAL A 122 -20.88 -23.37 -0.65
CA VAL A 122 -19.80 -23.23 -1.63
C VAL A 122 -20.08 -22.10 -2.63
N GLU A 123 -21.33 -21.95 -3.07
CA GLU A 123 -21.75 -20.89 -3.98
C GLU A 123 -21.55 -19.51 -3.36
N PHE A 124 -21.89 -19.36 -2.07
CA PHE A 124 -21.71 -18.12 -1.33
C PHE A 124 -20.22 -17.77 -1.18
N LEU A 125 -19.37 -18.75 -0.87
CA LEU A 125 -17.93 -18.56 -0.78
C LEU A 125 -17.33 -18.16 -2.13
N LYS A 126 -17.73 -18.82 -3.23
CA LYS A 126 -17.29 -18.45 -4.60
C LYS A 126 -17.73 -17.04 -4.98
N GLN A 127 -18.92 -16.61 -4.57
CA GLN A 127 -19.39 -15.25 -4.77
C GLN A 127 -18.55 -14.24 -3.95
N THR A 128 -18.28 -14.56 -2.68
CA THR A 128 -17.45 -13.76 -1.79
C THR A 128 -16.04 -13.55 -2.36
N VAL A 129 -15.45 -14.58 -2.97
CA VAL A 129 -14.16 -14.48 -3.67
C VAL A 129 -14.23 -13.52 -4.86
N LYS A 130 -15.32 -13.52 -5.63
CA LYS A 130 -15.48 -12.59 -6.77
C LYS A 130 -15.55 -11.14 -6.26
N GLU A 131 -16.32 -10.89 -5.21
CA GLU A 131 -16.41 -9.58 -4.56
C GLU A 131 -15.06 -9.11 -4.05
N PHE A 132 -14.34 -9.99 -3.35
CA PHE A 132 -12.99 -9.73 -2.86
C PHE A 132 -12.05 -9.34 -4.01
N LYS A 133 -12.03 -10.11 -5.11
CA LYS A 133 -11.16 -9.83 -6.27
C LYS A 133 -11.42 -8.47 -6.90
N ILE A 134 -12.68 -8.04 -6.99
CA ILE A 134 -13.04 -6.72 -7.55
C ILE A 134 -12.42 -5.60 -6.72
N VAL A 135 -12.61 -5.63 -5.40
CA VAL A 135 -12.08 -4.58 -4.52
C VAL A 135 -10.57 -4.68 -4.36
N HIS A 136 -10.02 -5.88 -4.39
CA HIS A 136 -8.57 -6.08 -4.40
C HIS A 136 -7.91 -5.43 -5.62
N TRP A 137 -8.50 -5.53 -6.81
CA TRP A 137 -7.98 -4.84 -8.00
C TRP A 137 -8.01 -3.31 -7.86
N PHE A 138 -9.03 -2.75 -7.21
CA PHE A 138 -9.04 -1.32 -6.86
C PHE A 138 -7.83 -0.97 -5.97
N ARG A 139 -7.53 -1.79 -4.96
CA ARG A 139 -6.37 -1.59 -4.08
C ARG A 139 -5.03 -1.74 -4.81
N VAL A 140 -4.93 -2.66 -5.77
CA VAL A 140 -3.75 -2.76 -6.65
C VAL A 140 -3.55 -1.46 -7.41
N MET A 141 -4.62 -0.89 -8.00
CA MET A 141 -4.53 0.40 -8.68
C MET A 141 -4.11 1.53 -7.74
N CYS A 142 -4.65 1.59 -6.52
CA CYS A 142 -4.23 2.57 -5.52
C CYS A 142 -2.75 2.46 -5.17
N ASN A 143 -2.21 1.24 -5.00
CA ASN A 143 -0.78 1.04 -4.74
C ASN A 143 0.09 1.45 -5.93
N ILE A 144 -0.31 1.12 -7.16
CA ILE A 144 0.41 1.51 -8.38
C ILE A 144 0.47 3.04 -8.49
N PHE A 145 -0.69 3.71 -8.44
CA PHE A 145 -0.74 5.16 -8.56
C PHE A 145 -0.07 5.86 -7.38
N GLY A 146 -0.28 5.38 -6.15
CA GLY A 146 0.38 5.88 -4.96
C GLY A 146 1.91 5.83 -5.10
N SER A 147 2.45 4.68 -5.48
CA SER A 147 3.88 4.46 -5.74
C SER A 147 4.44 5.37 -6.84
N LEU A 148 3.70 5.55 -7.94
CA LEU A 148 4.09 6.48 -9.01
C LEU A 148 4.11 7.93 -8.53
N PHE A 149 3.08 8.35 -7.79
CA PHE A 149 2.98 9.70 -7.26
C PHE A 149 4.11 10.01 -6.27
N ILE A 150 4.41 9.12 -5.33
CA ILE A 150 5.52 9.37 -4.40
C ILE A 150 6.87 9.35 -5.11
N PHE A 151 7.07 8.49 -6.12
CA PHE A 151 8.29 8.49 -6.91
C PHE A 151 8.48 9.82 -7.65
N ILE A 152 7.44 10.33 -8.32
CA ILE A 152 7.48 11.65 -8.96
C ILE A 152 7.73 12.75 -7.92
N GLY A 153 7.05 12.69 -6.77
CA GLY A 153 7.22 13.62 -5.66
C GLY A 153 8.66 13.66 -5.14
N PHE A 154 9.28 12.50 -4.98
CA PHE A 154 10.68 12.34 -4.57
C PHE A 154 11.62 12.97 -5.59
N ILE A 155 11.50 12.65 -6.89
CA ILE A 155 12.35 13.23 -7.94
C ILE A 155 12.20 14.75 -8.01
N LYS A 156 10.97 15.28 -7.90
CA LYS A 156 10.73 16.74 -7.88
C LYS A 156 11.36 17.40 -6.65
N PHE A 157 11.33 16.73 -5.50
CA PHE A 157 11.93 17.25 -4.28
C PHE A 157 13.46 17.22 -4.34
N ASP A 158 14.05 16.11 -4.80
CA ASP A 158 15.49 15.97 -4.99
C ASP A 158 16.05 17.04 -5.93
N ARG A 159 15.41 17.24 -7.09
CA ARG A 159 15.77 18.32 -8.03
C ARG A 159 15.69 19.71 -7.41
N PHE A 160 14.65 19.99 -6.62
CA PHE A 160 14.50 21.28 -5.92
C PHE A 160 15.66 21.51 -4.91
N MET A 161 16.06 20.45 -4.20
CA MET A 161 17.15 20.51 -3.23
C MET A 161 18.50 20.72 -3.91
N THR A 162 18.76 20.04 -5.02
CA THR A 162 20.01 20.16 -5.79
C THR A 162 20.14 21.53 -6.46
N ALA A 163 19.10 22.01 -7.14
CA ALA A 163 19.12 23.35 -7.77
C ALA A 163 19.38 24.47 -6.75
N LYS A 164 18.78 24.37 -5.56
CA LYS A 164 19.02 25.35 -4.49
C LYS A 164 20.46 25.31 -3.96
N LYS A 165 21.10 24.14 -3.92
CA LYS A 165 22.49 23.99 -3.48
C LYS A 165 23.46 24.68 -4.45
N ILE A 166 23.24 24.51 -5.75
CA ILE A 166 24.03 25.15 -6.82
C ILE A 166 23.97 26.67 -6.69
N ASN A 167 22.76 27.25 -6.62
CA ASN A 167 22.59 28.70 -6.50
C ASN A 167 23.23 29.28 -5.23
N GLN A 168 23.24 28.52 -4.11
CA GLN A 168 23.90 28.97 -2.88
C GLN A 168 25.43 28.97 -3.00
N SER A 169 26.01 28.02 -3.74
CA SER A 169 27.47 27.96 -3.96
C SER A 169 28.00 29.00 -4.94
N GLU A 170 27.16 29.48 -5.87
CA GLU A 170 27.52 30.56 -6.79
C GLU A 170 27.49 31.93 -6.11
N VAL A 171 26.55 32.17 -5.19
CA VAL A 171 26.44 33.44 -4.44
C VAL A 171 27.52 33.59 -3.36
N SER A 172 28.13 32.49 -2.91
CA SER A 172 29.20 32.50 -1.88
C SER A 172 30.61 32.61 -2.45
N LYS A 173 30.77 32.72 -3.77
CA LYS A 173 32.03 32.96 -4.47
C LYS A 173 32.10 34.41 -4.93
#